data_AF-A0A2G2FHY1-F1
#
_entry.id   AF-A0A2G2FHY1-F1
#
_cell.length_a   1.000
_cell.length_b   1.000
_cell.length_c   1.000
_cell.angle_alpha   90.00
_cell.angle_beta   90.00
_cell.angle_gamma   90.00
#
_symmetry.space_group_name_H-M   'P 1'
#
loop_
_entity.id
_entity.type
_entity.pdbx_description
1 polymer ?
#
loop_
_entity_poly.entity_id
_entity_poly.type
_entity_poly.pdbx_seq_one_letter_code
_entity_poly.pdbx_strand_id
1 'polypeptide(L)'
;MKTTKMKLGVLLFTAAFTMTAVSCKKEGCTDETATNYNADAKKDDGSCEYADPVEDESMVMVSSNITSNTTWTKDKVYVLNTRVAVESGATLTIEAGTIIKGEVGSGANATALIIARGGKLMAEGTATEPIIFTTIADEIQPGQIDSPNMDPELDGLWGGLIVLGNAPISADAQAVQIEGIPASDQNGLYGGTDAADNSGVITYISIRHGGANIGEGNEINGLTLGGVGTGTVIENVEVVANQDDGIEWFGGTVNVTNAIVWGAGDDALDTDQAWAGTMDNFIVIAGGSTDHGTEVDGPEGTYLDAHTLRNGSIKGDVNSELGDFRDGARATLENIYYFNFPDPATDGRGDLSISGVDSEANFVSGDLSFSNLQVTLPAGVVLSDVFKGGTDVHATDVAAGANTVGADKSAFVGWTMSDARGQLTDF
;
A
#
# COMPACT_ATOMS: atom_id res chain seq x y z
N MET A 1 110.01 -31.15 -44.28
CA MET A 1 110.39 -30.93 -45.69
C MET A 1 109.11 -30.82 -46.51
N LYS A 2 109.02 -29.79 -47.37
CA LYS A 2 108.26 -29.70 -48.65
C LYS A 2 107.44 -30.96 -49.02
N THR A 3 106.20 -30.95 -49.51
CA THR A 3 105.50 -30.12 -50.54
C THR A 3 104.13 -30.81 -50.74
N THR A 4 102.98 -30.13 -50.68
CA THR A 4 102.19 -29.52 -51.79
C THR A 4 101.38 -30.46 -52.71
N LYS A 5 100.11 -30.05 -52.94
CA LYS A 5 99.19 -30.23 -54.09
C LYS A 5 98.43 -31.57 -54.20
N MET A 6 97.19 -31.65 -54.72
CA MET A 6 96.06 -30.76 -55.07
C MET A 6 94.98 -31.65 -55.73
N LYS A 7 93.73 -31.15 -55.81
CA LYS A 7 92.55 -31.56 -56.64
C LYS A 7 91.53 -32.44 -55.90
N LEU A 8 90.37 -31.93 -55.46
CA LEU A 8 89.23 -31.31 -56.16
C LEU A 8 88.40 -32.34 -56.96
N GLY A 9 87.26 -32.73 -56.39
CA GLY A 9 86.24 -33.61 -56.97
C GLY A 9 84.93 -33.50 -56.17
N VAL A 10 84.01 -32.75 -56.75
CA VAL A 10 82.67 -32.32 -56.29
C VAL A 10 81.74 -33.47 -55.88
N LEU A 11 80.98 -33.30 -54.79
CA LEU A 11 79.69 -33.97 -54.56
C LEU A 11 78.70 -32.93 -54.00
N LEU A 12 77.58 -32.72 -54.69
CA LEU A 12 76.55 -31.71 -54.41
C LEU A 12 75.28 -32.37 -53.85
N PHE A 13 74.70 -31.74 -52.81
CA PHE A 13 73.28 -31.70 -52.36
C PHE A 13 72.62 -33.03 -51.92
N THR A 14 71.85 -33.10 -50.83
CA THR A 14 70.78 -32.20 -50.33
C THR A 14 70.59 -32.34 -48.82
N ALA A 15 70.41 -31.23 -48.09
CA ALA A 15 69.78 -31.20 -46.77
C ALA A 15 68.72 -30.09 -46.75
N ALA A 16 67.44 -30.49 -46.64
CA ALA A 16 66.31 -29.59 -46.51
C ALA A 16 66.27 -28.99 -45.11
N PHE A 17 66.36 -27.66 -45.02
CA PHE A 17 66.21 -26.91 -43.78
C PHE A 17 64.75 -26.44 -43.69
N THR A 18 63.93 -27.15 -42.91
CA THR A 18 62.57 -26.72 -42.58
C THR A 18 62.64 -25.60 -41.53
N MET A 19 62.45 -24.35 -41.97
CA MET A 19 62.13 -23.24 -41.07
C MET A 19 60.68 -23.41 -40.58
N THR A 20 60.51 -23.82 -39.33
CA THR A 20 59.22 -23.67 -38.63
C THR A 20 59.06 -22.21 -38.26
N ALA A 21 58.18 -21.50 -38.97
CA ALA A 21 57.74 -20.17 -38.57
C ALA A 21 56.93 -20.29 -37.26
N VAL A 22 57.55 -19.92 -36.15
CA VAL A 22 56.82 -19.72 -34.89
C VAL A 22 56.07 -18.39 -35.05
N SER A 23 54.81 -18.46 -35.47
CA SER A 23 53.90 -17.33 -35.42
C SER A 23 53.70 -16.97 -33.94
N CYS A 24 54.37 -15.90 -33.50
CA CYS A 24 54.18 -15.34 -32.17
C CYS A 24 52.77 -14.74 -32.15
N LYS A 25 51.79 -15.51 -31.65
CA LYS A 25 50.43 -15.00 -31.47
C LYS A 25 50.49 -13.91 -30.41
N LYS A 26 50.00 -12.71 -30.73
CA LYS A 26 49.86 -11.60 -29.77
C LYS A 26 48.99 -12.10 -28.62
N GLU A 27 49.54 -12.07 -27.42
CA GLU A 27 48.84 -12.46 -26.19
C GLU A 27 48.19 -11.20 -25.56
N GLY A 28 47.07 -11.40 -24.87
CA GLY A 28 46.25 -10.36 -24.25
C GLY A 28 44.84 -10.86 -23.99
N CYS A 29 44.03 -10.11 -23.24
CA CYS A 29 42.66 -10.52 -22.93
C CYS A 29 41.83 -10.75 -24.21
N THR A 30 41.26 -11.96 -24.35
CA THR A 30 40.42 -12.32 -25.51
C THR A 30 38.92 -12.31 -25.23
N ASP A 31 38.50 -11.96 -24.02
CA ASP A 31 37.09 -11.90 -23.63
C ASP A 31 36.49 -10.52 -23.96
N GLU A 32 35.50 -10.49 -24.86
CA GLU A 32 34.84 -9.26 -25.30
C GLU A 32 34.07 -8.52 -24.19
N THR A 33 33.84 -9.18 -23.04
CA THR A 33 33.16 -8.59 -21.88
C THR A 33 34.11 -7.95 -20.86
N ALA A 34 35.42 -8.12 -21.03
CA ALA A 34 36.44 -7.51 -20.17
C ALA A 34 36.72 -6.05 -20.57
N THR A 35 36.99 -5.20 -19.60
CA THR A 35 37.29 -3.77 -19.80
C THR A 35 38.61 -3.52 -20.55
N ASN A 36 39.53 -4.48 -20.50
CA ASN A 36 40.80 -4.46 -21.21
C ASN A 36 40.87 -5.45 -22.38
N TYR A 37 39.71 -5.82 -22.95
CA TYR A 37 39.61 -6.66 -24.15
C TYR A 37 40.51 -6.18 -25.29
N ASN A 38 41.22 -7.12 -25.92
CA ASN A 38 42.12 -6.85 -27.04
C ASN A 38 41.75 -7.70 -28.27
N ALA A 39 41.09 -7.09 -29.25
CA ALA A 39 40.67 -7.75 -30.49
C ALA A 39 41.83 -8.36 -31.33
N ASP A 40 43.05 -7.84 -31.14
CA ASP A 40 44.24 -8.37 -31.82
C ASP A 40 44.84 -9.59 -31.10
N ALA A 41 44.48 -9.83 -29.84
CA ALA A 41 44.96 -10.98 -29.10
C ALA A 41 44.38 -12.26 -29.72
N LYS A 42 45.26 -13.24 -29.99
CA LYS A 42 44.88 -14.55 -30.56
C LYS A 42 45.08 -15.69 -29.57
N LYS A 43 45.47 -15.36 -28.34
CA LYS A 43 45.65 -16.26 -27.22
C LYS A 43 45.50 -15.44 -25.93
N ASP A 44 44.63 -15.90 -25.05
CA ASP A 44 44.45 -15.31 -23.74
C ASP A 44 45.72 -15.48 -22.88
N ASP A 45 46.15 -14.41 -22.21
CA ASP A 45 47.23 -14.42 -21.22
C ASP A 45 46.73 -14.39 -19.77
N GLY A 46 45.41 -14.39 -19.57
CA GLY A 46 44.78 -14.31 -18.25
C GLY A 46 44.82 -12.91 -17.65
N SER A 47 45.06 -11.87 -18.47
CA SER A 47 45.06 -10.47 -18.04
C SER A 47 43.68 -9.83 -18.00
N CYS A 48 42.59 -10.53 -18.36
CA CYS A 48 41.25 -9.94 -18.43
C CYS A 48 40.84 -9.28 -17.10
N GLU A 49 40.57 -7.97 -17.19
CA GLU A 49 40.00 -7.16 -16.12
C GLU A 49 38.50 -7.01 -16.39
N TYR A 50 37.67 -7.30 -15.41
CA TYR A 50 36.23 -7.08 -15.49
C TYR A 50 35.90 -5.90 -14.58
N ALA A 51 34.96 -5.05 -15.01
CA ALA A 51 34.40 -4.09 -14.09
C ALA A 51 33.73 -4.87 -12.95
N ASP A 52 34.00 -4.50 -11.69
CA ASP A 52 33.22 -5.02 -10.57
C ASP A 52 31.74 -4.74 -10.85
N PRO A 53 30.82 -5.69 -10.54
CA PRO A 53 29.40 -5.39 -10.65
C PRO A 53 29.12 -4.16 -9.78
N VAL A 54 28.57 -3.12 -10.39
CA VAL A 54 28.09 -1.96 -9.65
C VAL A 54 26.93 -2.48 -8.80
N GLU A 55 27.16 -2.67 -7.50
CA GLU A 55 26.04 -2.86 -6.58
C GLU A 55 25.19 -1.60 -6.68
N ASP A 56 23.94 -1.77 -7.06
CA ASP A 56 22.99 -0.68 -7.10
C ASP A 56 22.63 -0.30 -5.66
N GLU A 57 23.44 0.57 -5.06
CA GLU A 57 23.21 1.09 -3.71
C GLU A 57 21.88 1.88 -3.58
N SER A 58 21.18 2.10 -4.69
CA SER A 58 19.85 2.73 -4.70
C SER A 58 18.74 1.79 -4.26
N MET A 59 18.95 0.47 -4.19
CA MET A 59 17.96 -0.48 -3.65
C MET A 59 18.44 -1.10 -2.34
N VAL A 60 17.63 -0.96 -1.27
CA VAL A 60 17.94 -1.48 0.06
C VAL A 60 16.94 -2.57 0.44
N MET A 61 17.39 -3.81 0.50
CA MET A 61 16.59 -4.91 1.04
C MET A 61 16.46 -4.78 2.56
N VAL A 62 15.23 -4.80 3.06
CA VAL A 62 14.89 -4.75 4.49
C VAL A 62 14.32 -6.10 4.89
N SER A 63 15.11 -6.86 5.65
CA SER A 63 14.82 -8.25 5.99
C SER A 63 14.78 -8.53 7.50
N SER A 64 14.71 -7.48 8.31
CA SER A 64 14.71 -7.57 9.77
C SER A 64 13.96 -6.40 10.39
N ASN A 65 13.38 -6.64 11.55
CA ASN A 65 12.74 -5.59 12.35
C ASN A 65 13.67 -4.41 12.66
N ILE A 66 13.07 -3.23 12.76
CA ILE A 66 13.71 -1.98 13.12
C ILE A 66 13.64 -1.85 14.65
N THR A 67 14.78 -2.11 15.30
CA THR A 67 14.92 -2.13 16.77
C THR A 67 15.56 -0.87 17.35
N SER A 68 15.94 0.07 16.48
CA SER A 68 16.51 1.37 16.86
C SER A 68 16.15 2.41 15.81
N ASN A 69 16.25 3.69 16.18
CA ASN A 69 15.90 4.79 15.30
C ASN A 69 16.60 4.68 13.95
N THR A 70 15.82 4.67 12.88
CA THR A 70 16.26 4.43 11.51
C THR A 70 15.66 5.49 10.61
N THR A 71 16.42 5.93 9.62
CA THR A 71 15.95 6.88 8.61
C THR A 71 16.04 6.25 7.23
N TRP A 72 14.95 6.31 6.49
CA TRP A 72 14.86 5.96 5.08
C TRP A 72 14.84 7.23 4.25
N THR A 73 15.70 7.29 3.24
CA THR A 73 16.02 8.49 2.48
C THR A 73 15.60 8.37 1.02
N LYS A 74 15.23 9.49 0.40
CA LYS A 74 14.61 9.48 -0.94
C LYS A 74 15.55 9.15 -2.10
N ASP A 75 16.86 9.12 -1.85
CA ASP A 75 17.87 8.65 -2.81
C ASP A 75 17.88 7.12 -2.97
N LYS A 76 17.05 6.41 -2.19
CA LYS A 76 16.94 4.95 -2.20
C LYS A 76 15.51 4.47 -2.31
N VAL A 77 15.37 3.24 -2.81
CA VAL A 77 14.17 2.42 -2.79
C VAL A 77 14.36 1.35 -1.73
N TYR A 78 13.45 1.28 -0.76
CA TYR A 78 13.50 0.27 0.30
C TYR A 78 12.57 -0.88 -0.05
N VAL A 79 13.05 -2.12 0.04
CA VAL A 79 12.29 -3.31 -0.36
C VAL A 79 12.12 -4.25 0.82
N LEU A 80 10.89 -4.40 1.30
CA LEU A 80 10.52 -5.36 2.34
C LEU A 80 10.45 -6.76 1.71
N ASN A 81 11.28 -7.71 2.17
CA ASN A 81 11.20 -9.10 1.72
C ASN A 81 10.55 -10.06 2.74
N THR A 82 10.03 -9.49 3.82
CA THR A 82 9.33 -10.14 4.92
C THR A 82 8.42 -9.11 5.58
N ARG A 83 7.63 -9.52 6.57
CA ARG A 83 7.06 -8.59 7.54
C ARG A 83 8.18 -7.91 8.33
N VAL A 84 8.17 -6.60 8.35
CA VAL A 84 9.15 -5.77 9.07
C VAL A 84 8.40 -4.96 10.11
N ALA A 85 8.70 -5.20 11.38
CA ALA A 85 8.15 -4.40 12.47
C ALA A 85 9.10 -3.26 12.88
N VAL A 86 8.54 -2.08 13.11
CA VAL A 86 9.17 -1.02 13.91
C VAL A 86 8.81 -1.31 15.37
N GLU A 87 9.78 -1.81 16.13
CA GLU A 87 9.54 -2.32 17.47
C GLU A 87 9.38 -1.19 18.50
N SER A 88 8.84 -1.56 19.67
CA SER A 88 8.64 -0.64 20.78
C SER A 88 9.90 0.14 21.14
N GLY A 89 9.79 1.47 21.20
CA GLY A 89 10.90 2.37 21.49
C GLY A 89 11.77 2.75 20.29
N ALA A 90 11.56 2.15 19.12
CA ALA A 90 12.18 2.58 17.87
C ALA A 90 11.31 3.59 17.12
N THR A 91 11.95 4.43 16.31
CA THR A 91 11.27 5.33 15.36
C THR A 91 11.83 5.11 13.97
N LEU A 92 10.96 4.83 13.01
CA LEU A 92 11.28 4.89 11.59
C LEU A 92 10.90 6.27 11.05
N THR A 93 11.88 7.00 10.54
CA THR A 93 11.65 8.25 9.80
C THR A 93 11.81 7.98 8.32
N ILE A 94 10.83 8.38 7.51
CA ILE A 94 10.85 8.24 6.05
C ILE A 94 10.83 9.66 5.46
N GLU A 95 11.87 9.99 4.69
CA GLU A 95 11.94 11.28 4.01
C GLU A 95 10.87 11.38 2.90
N ALA A 96 10.36 12.59 2.67
CA ALA A 96 9.44 12.87 1.57
C ALA A 96 9.99 12.39 0.21
N GLY A 97 9.14 11.80 -0.62
CA GLY A 97 9.51 11.26 -1.93
C GLY A 97 10.16 9.88 -1.92
N THR A 98 10.33 9.26 -0.74
CA THR A 98 10.87 7.90 -0.63
C THR A 98 9.88 6.87 -1.19
N ILE A 99 10.41 5.86 -1.88
CA ILE A 99 9.63 4.71 -2.37
C ILE A 99 9.96 3.48 -1.53
N ILE A 100 8.92 2.81 -1.08
CA ILE A 100 8.97 1.57 -0.31
C ILE A 100 8.21 0.51 -1.11
N LYS A 101 8.81 -0.66 -1.29
CA LYS A 101 8.23 -1.77 -2.05
C LYS A 101 8.12 -3.02 -1.19
N GLY A 102 7.03 -3.76 -1.30
CA GLY A 102 6.90 -5.12 -0.76
C GLY A 102 7.18 -6.18 -1.82
N GLU A 103 7.95 -7.21 -1.48
CA GLU A 103 8.02 -8.44 -2.27
C GLU A 103 6.66 -9.14 -2.29
N VAL A 104 6.34 -9.79 -3.42
CA VAL A 104 5.10 -10.53 -3.55
C VAL A 104 5.11 -11.76 -2.66
N GLY A 105 4.03 -11.95 -1.90
CA GLY A 105 3.86 -13.10 -1.02
C GLY A 105 2.46 -13.16 -0.44
N SER A 106 2.08 -14.34 0.03
CA SER A 106 0.81 -14.59 0.74
C SER A 106 1.06 -15.46 1.97
N GLY A 107 0.07 -15.57 2.84
CA GLY A 107 0.19 -16.36 4.06
C GLY A 107 1.35 -15.89 4.92
N ALA A 108 2.14 -16.84 5.44
CA ALA A 108 3.31 -16.54 6.26
C ALA A 108 4.40 -15.71 5.54
N ASN A 109 4.36 -15.63 4.21
CA ASN A 109 5.34 -14.92 3.37
C ASN A 109 4.84 -13.56 2.88
N ALA A 110 3.60 -13.15 3.19
CA ALA A 110 3.14 -11.80 2.87
C ALA A 110 4.07 -10.77 3.52
N THR A 111 4.52 -9.79 2.75
CA THR A 111 5.39 -8.72 3.24
C THR A 111 4.53 -7.56 3.73
N ALA A 112 4.89 -6.91 4.83
CA ALA A 112 4.13 -5.77 5.35
C ALA A 112 5.05 -4.90 6.20
N LEU A 113 4.70 -3.62 6.34
CA LEU A 113 5.32 -2.73 7.32
C LEU A 113 4.39 -2.64 8.53
N ILE A 114 4.90 -3.01 9.70
CA ILE A 114 4.15 -3.04 10.95
C ILE A 114 4.74 -2.00 11.90
N ILE A 115 3.94 -1.05 12.36
CA ILE A 115 4.31 -0.16 13.45
C ILE A 115 3.75 -0.79 14.72
N ALA A 116 4.60 -1.54 15.44
CA ALA A 116 4.17 -2.24 16.64
C ALA A 116 3.88 -1.24 17.77
N ARG A 117 3.10 -1.68 18.76
CA ARG A 117 2.73 -0.83 19.91
C ARG A 117 3.95 -0.23 20.61
N GLY A 118 3.98 1.11 20.68
CA GLY A 118 5.08 1.90 21.24
C GLY A 118 6.27 2.15 20.29
N GLY A 119 6.24 1.58 19.07
CA GLY A 119 7.05 2.03 17.94
C GLY A 119 6.43 3.26 17.28
N LYS A 120 7.20 3.94 16.43
CA LYS A 120 6.72 5.15 15.73
C LYS A 120 7.09 5.19 14.26
N LEU A 121 6.18 5.71 13.45
CA LEU A 121 6.42 6.08 12.05
C LEU A 121 6.35 7.59 11.88
N MET A 122 7.43 8.18 11.36
CA MET A 122 7.48 9.57 10.92
C MET A 122 7.59 9.57 9.41
N ALA A 123 6.46 9.39 8.72
CA ALA A 123 6.34 9.41 7.27
C ALA A 123 5.68 10.73 6.86
N GLU A 124 6.52 11.75 6.66
CA GLU A 124 6.10 13.12 6.39
C GLU A 124 6.39 13.49 4.94
N GLY A 125 5.59 12.93 4.02
CA GLY A 125 5.60 13.29 2.61
C GLY A 125 5.13 14.73 2.38
N THR A 126 5.15 15.16 1.13
CA THR A 126 4.55 16.45 0.71
C THR A 126 3.74 16.25 -0.55
N ALA A 127 2.85 17.19 -0.87
CA ALA A 127 2.09 17.14 -2.14
C ALA A 127 2.99 17.01 -3.39
N THR A 128 4.21 17.55 -3.36
CA THR A 128 5.15 17.45 -4.49
C THR A 128 6.10 16.25 -4.42
N GLU A 129 6.25 15.65 -3.24
CA GLU A 129 7.12 14.50 -2.97
C GLU A 129 6.38 13.55 -2.01
N PRO A 130 5.29 12.90 -2.45
CA PRO A 130 4.58 11.94 -1.61
C PRO A 130 5.46 10.72 -1.34
N ILE A 131 5.27 10.08 -0.20
CA ILE A 131 5.89 8.78 0.10
C ILE A 131 5.02 7.69 -0.53
N ILE A 132 5.62 6.78 -1.29
CA ILE A 132 4.87 5.75 -2.01
C ILE A 132 5.24 4.37 -1.46
N PHE A 133 4.23 3.67 -0.95
CA PHE A 133 4.29 2.26 -0.61
C PHE A 133 3.61 1.46 -1.73
N THR A 134 4.30 0.49 -2.31
CA THR A 134 3.80 -0.28 -3.47
C THR A 134 4.42 -1.68 -3.49
N THR A 135 4.16 -2.46 -4.55
CA THR A 135 4.79 -3.76 -4.77
C THR A 135 6.15 -3.62 -5.49
N ILE A 136 7.02 -4.62 -5.35
CA ILE A 136 8.28 -4.72 -6.11
C ILE A 136 8.07 -4.78 -7.63
N ALA A 137 6.88 -5.20 -8.09
CA ALA A 137 6.52 -5.23 -9.50
C ALA A 137 6.27 -3.83 -10.12
N ASP A 138 6.06 -2.81 -9.29
CA ASP A 138 5.87 -1.44 -9.75
C ASP A 138 7.21 -0.86 -10.22
N GLU A 139 7.30 -0.41 -11.46
CA GLU A 139 8.50 0.17 -12.06
C GLU A 139 8.65 1.67 -11.72
N ILE A 140 7.80 2.21 -10.85
CA ILE A 140 7.87 3.60 -10.38
C ILE A 140 9.26 3.96 -9.83
N GLN A 141 9.69 5.16 -10.20
CA GLN A 141 10.97 5.79 -9.88
C GLN A 141 10.77 7.03 -9.00
N PRO A 142 11.77 7.41 -8.18
CA PRO A 142 11.67 8.60 -7.33
C PRO A 142 11.26 9.87 -8.11
N GLY A 143 10.34 10.63 -7.54
CA GLY A 143 9.78 11.85 -8.16
C GLY A 143 8.62 11.62 -9.12
N GLN A 144 8.21 10.36 -9.37
CA GLN A 144 6.97 10.05 -10.06
C GLN A 144 5.81 9.96 -9.06
N ILE A 145 4.62 10.34 -9.52
CA ILE A 145 3.36 10.16 -8.77
C ILE A 145 2.59 8.96 -9.32
N ASP A 146 2.42 8.91 -10.65
CA ASP A 146 1.76 7.79 -11.33
C ASP A 146 2.73 6.64 -11.57
N SER A 147 2.26 5.40 -11.36
CA SER A 147 3.02 4.21 -11.73
C SER A 147 3.05 4.08 -13.26
N PRO A 148 4.22 3.82 -13.87
CA PRO A 148 4.35 3.68 -15.32
C PRO A 148 3.79 2.37 -15.88
N ASN A 149 3.57 1.35 -15.04
CA ASN A 149 3.23 0.00 -15.48
C ASN A 149 2.12 -0.69 -14.67
N MET A 150 1.78 -0.22 -13.46
CA MET A 150 0.77 -0.87 -12.64
C MET A 150 -0.65 -0.52 -13.05
N ASP A 151 -1.46 -1.54 -13.30
CA ASP A 151 -2.90 -1.45 -13.52
C ASP A 151 -3.61 -1.27 -12.15
N PRO A 152 -4.60 -0.36 -12.02
CA PRO A 152 -5.27 -0.11 -10.74
C PRO A 152 -6.25 -1.23 -10.34
N GLU A 153 -6.38 -2.31 -11.12
CA GLU A 153 -7.11 -3.53 -10.76
C GLU A 153 -6.17 -4.65 -10.26
N LEU A 154 -4.85 -4.44 -10.23
CA LEU A 154 -3.91 -5.42 -9.68
C LEU A 154 -3.77 -5.22 -8.17
N ASP A 155 -4.24 -6.18 -7.41
CA ASP A 155 -4.28 -6.13 -5.95
C ASP A 155 -3.55 -7.33 -5.31
N GLY A 156 -3.42 -7.31 -3.97
CA GLY A 156 -2.93 -8.45 -3.18
C GLY A 156 -1.44 -8.75 -3.37
N LEU A 157 -0.65 -7.77 -3.83
CA LEU A 157 0.74 -7.98 -4.23
C LEU A 157 1.74 -7.75 -3.08
N TRP A 158 1.28 -7.23 -1.95
CA TRP A 158 1.96 -7.19 -0.65
C TRP A 158 0.90 -6.90 0.43
N GLY A 159 1.29 -6.92 1.70
CA GLY A 159 0.38 -6.83 2.84
C GLY A 159 -0.24 -5.43 3.02
N GLY A 160 0.57 -4.37 3.03
CA GLY A 160 0.09 -3.02 3.35
C GLY A 160 0.82 -2.40 4.55
N LEU A 161 0.23 -1.32 5.08
CA LEU A 161 0.75 -0.62 6.25
C LEU A 161 -0.15 -0.89 7.46
N ILE A 162 0.43 -1.50 8.50
CA ILE A 162 -0.27 -1.78 9.75
C ILE A 162 0.27 -0.85 10.84
N VAL A 163 -0.61 -0.10 11.50
CA VAL A 163 -0.26 0.78 12.62
C VAL A 163 -1.00 0.33 13.87
N LEU A 164 -0.24 -0.10 14.88
CA LEU A 164 -0.79 -0.66 16.12
C LEU A 164 -0.43 0.25 17.29
N GLY A 165 -1.47 0.73 17.98
CA GLY A 165 -1.35 1.63 19.11
C GLY A 165 -1.79 1.00 20.43
N ASN A 166 -1.79 1.86 21.45
CA ASN A 166 -2.10 1.54 22.84
C ASN A 166 -3.40 2.20 23.33
N ALA A 167 -4.23 2.69 22.41
CA ALA A 167 -5.53 3.28 22.71
C ALA A 167 -6.59 2.20 22.99
N PRO A 168 -7.69 2.55 23.69
CA PRO A 168 -8.77 1.61 23.99
C PRO A 168 -9.37 0.98 22.74
N ILE A 169 -9.77 -0.29 22.86
CA ILE A 169 -10.49 -1.07 21.84
C ILE A 169 -11.68 -1.76 22.51
N SER A 170 -12.63 -2.23 21.72
CA SER A 170 -13.74 -3.06 22.20
C SER A 170 -13.63 -4.51 21.76
N ALA A 171 -12.55 -5.18 22.17
CA ALA A 171 -12.39 -6.62 22.04
C ALA A 171 -12.72 -7.35 23.36
N ASP A 172 -12.56 -8.68 23.38
CA ASP A 172 -12.73 -9.53 24.57
C ASP A 172 -11.65 -9.31 25.66
N ALA A 173 -10.56 -8.62 25.29
CA ALA A 173 -9.46 -8.23 26.16
C ALA A 173 -9.00 -6.80 25.89
N GLN A 174 -8.21 -6.24 26.81
CA GLN A 174 -7.64 -4.89 26.67
C GLN A 174 -6.69 -4.77 25.47
N ALA A 175 -6.04 -5.88 25.12
CA ALA A 175 -5.16 -5.95 23.98
C ALA A 175 -5.30 -7.34 23.37
N VAL A 176 -5.45 -7.37 22.05
CA VAL A 176 -5.60 -8.59 21.26
C VAL A 176 -4.61 -8.57 20.10
N GLN A 177 -4.56 -9.69 19.38
CA GLN A 177 -3.72 -9.83 18.20
C GLN A 177 -4.47 -9.28 16.99
N ILE A 178 -3.83 -8.42 16.20
CA ILE A 178 -4.37 -7.97 14.91
C ILE A 178 -4.43 -9.16 13.97
N GLU A 179 -5.47 -9.21 13.15
CA GLU A 179 -5.56 -10.15 12.05
C GLU A 179 -4.41 -9.98 11.05
N GLY A 180 -4.21 -11.02 10.23
CA GLY A 180 -3.06 -11.16 9.33
C GLY A 180 -1.73 -11.43 10.05
N ILE A 181 -1.59 -11.15 11.36
CA ILE A 181 -0.34 -11.36 12.11
C ILE A 181 -0.48 -12.52 13.11
N PRO A 182 0.31 -13.60 12.97
CA PRO A 182 0.26 -14.75 13.88
C PRO A 182 0.46 -14.35 15.34
N ALA A 183 -0.32 -14.93 16.24
CA ALA A 183 -0.21 -14.70 17.70
C ALA A 183 1.20 -14.99 18.29
N SER A 184 2.06 -15.73 17.58
CA SER A 184 3.46 -15.91 17.98
C SER A 184 4.32 -14.66 17.77
N ASP A 185 3.92 -13.76 16.88
CA ASP A 185 4.58 -12.48 16.63
C ASP A 185 3.93 -11.39 17.48
N GLN A 186 4.61 -11.04 18.58
CA GLN A 186 4.13 -10.05 19.54
C GLN A 186 4.09 -8.62 18.97
N ASN A 187 4.67 -8.39 17.79
CA ASN A 187 4.58 -7.10 17.12
C ASN A 187 3.17 -6.82 16.56
N GLY A 188 2.30 -7.83 16.47
CA GLY A 188 0.91 -7.67 16.06
C GLY A 188 -0.07 -7.43 17.21
N LEU A 189 0.40 -7.22 18.44
CA LEU A 189 -0.49 -6.85 19.55
C LEU A 189 -0.88 -5.37 19.49
N TYR A 190 -2.17 -5.09 19.60
CA TYR A 190 -2.73 -3.74 19.66
C TYR A 190 -3.73 -3.58 20.80
N GLY A 191 -4.14 -2.34 21.05
CA GLY A 191 -5.07 -1.99 22.13
C GLY A 191 -4.37 -1.69 23.46
N GLY A 192 -5.10 -1.02 24.34
CA GLY A 192 -4.57 -0.59 25.63
C GLY A 192 -5.52 0.34 26.39
N THR A 193 -4.95 1.35 27.04
CA THR A 193 -5.72 2.30 27.87
C THR A 193 -5.37 3.75 27.60
N ASP A 194 -4.42 4.02 26.71
CA ASP A 194 -3.94 5.36 26.44
C ASP A 194 -4.62 5.92 25.20
N ALA A 195 -5.77 6.57 25.39
CA ALA A 195 -6.49 7.23 24.31
C ALA A 195 -5.68 8.35 23.61
N ALA A 196 -4.57 8.79 24.19
CA ALA A 196 -3.66 9.78 23.62
C ALA A 196 -2.35 9.15 23.11
N ASP A 197 -2.30 7.82 22.94
CA ASP A 197 -1.16 7.12 22.36
C ASP A 197 -0.75 7.74 21.02
N ASN A 198 0.55 7.68 20.73
CA ASN A 198 1.15 8.36 19.60
C ASN A 198 2.08 7.41 18.84
N SER A 199 1.56 6.90 17.72
CA SER A 199 2.26 6.05 16.75
C SER A 199 3.04 6.84 15.69
N GLY A 200 3.01 8.18 15.75
CA GLY A 200 3.81 9.08 14.93
C GLY A 200 3.00 10.01 14.03
N VAL A 201 3.55 10.30 12.84
CA VAL A 201 2.96 11.19 11.83
C VAL A 201 3.00 10.48 10.48
N ILE A 202 1.85 10.40 9.84
CA ILE A 202 1.63 9.79 8.53
C ILE A 202 0.95 10.82 7.67
N THR A 203 1.69 11.42 6.73
CA THR A 203 1.09 12.38 5.81
C THR A 203 1.67 12.40 4.41
N TYR A 204 0.80 12.66 3.42
CA TYR A 204 1.10 12.58 1.98
C TYR A 204 1.75 11.25 1.63
N ILE A 205 1.04 10.18 1.97
CA ILE A 205 1.44 8.82 1.63
C ILE A 205 0.45 8.21 0.65
N SER A 206 0.94 7.37 -0.24
CA SER A 206 0.13 6.58 -1.17
C SER A 206 0.50 5.12 -1.02
N ILE A 207 -0.46 4.29 -0.62
CA ILE A 207 -0.34 2.85 -0.38
C ILE A 207 -1.06 2.14 -1.52
N ARG A 208 -0.35 1.28 -2.26
CA ARG A 208 -0.85 0.74 -3.52
C ARG A 208 -0.68 -0.75 -3.61
N HIS A 209 -1.63 -1.44 -4.24
CA HIS A 209 -1.51 -2.86 -4.59
C HIS A 209 -1.30 -3.78 -3.37
N GLY A 210 -1.81 -3.36 -2.20
CA GLY A 210 -1.75 -4.09 -0.93
C GLY A 210 -2.81 -5.19 -0.83
N GLY A 211 -3.09 -5.72 0.35
CA GLY A 211 -4.22 -6.64 0.54
C GLY A 211 -3.85 -8.11 0.53
N ALA A 212 -2.56 -8.47 0.57
CA ALA A 212 -2.16 -9.85 0.34
C ALA A 212 -2.81 -10.82 1.34
N ASN A 213 -3.59 -11.77 0.83
CA ASN A 213 -4.28 -12.75 1.66
C ASN A 213 -3.33 -13.57 2.55
N ILE A 214 -3.58 -13.61 3.86
CA ILE A 214 -2.75 -14.34 4.85
C ILE A 214 -3.44 -15.60 5.40
N GLY A 215 -4.73 -15.77 5.14
CA GLY A 215 -5.54 -16.93 5.47
C GLY A 215 -6.98 -16.66 5.05
N GLU A 216 -7.84 -17.67 5.12
CA GLU A 216 -9.28 -17.48 4.88
C GLU A 216 -9.88 -16.65 6.02
N GLY A 217 -10.35 -15.43 5.72
CA GLY A 217 -10.90 -14.50 6.71
C GLY A 217 -9.84 -14.00 7.70
N ASN A 218 -8.64 -13.76 7.21
CA ASN A 218 -7.49 -13.25 7.95
C ASN A 218 -6.52 -12.58 6.97
N GLU A 219 -6.93 -11.43 6.45
CA GLU A 219 -6.25 -10.65 5.43
C GLU A 219 -5.48 -9.46 6.07
N ILE A 220 -4.84 -8.60 5.27
CA ILE A 220 -4.22 -7.34 5.74
C ILE A 220 -4.72 -6.24 4.83
N ASN A 221 -5.14 -5.12 5.40
CA ASN A 221 -5.73 -4.00 4.68
C ASN A 221 -4.70 -3.04 4.08
N GLY A 222 -5.16 -2.08 3.28
CA GLY A 222 -4.28 -1.05 2.73
C GLY A 222 -3.63 -0.26 3.86
N LEU A 223 -4.45 0.35 4.70
CA LEU A 223 -4.05 0.95 5.97
C LEU A 223 -4.86 0.34 7.12
N THR A 224 -4.22 -0.53 7.90
CA THR A 224 -4.81 -1.09 9.12
C THR A 224 -4.47 -0.23 10.34
N LEU A 225 -5.48 0.16 11.12
CA LEU A 225 -5.35 1.04 12.28
C LEU A 225 -5.91 0.36 13.54
N GLY A 226 -5.06 -0.43 14.21
CA GLY A 226 -5.45 -1.12 15.45
C GLY A 226 -5.13 -0.30 16.70
N GLY A 227 -6.15 0.15 17.44
CA GLY A 227 -5.99 0.83 18.72
C GLY A 227 -5.10 2.08 18.66
N VAL A 228 -5.13 2.82 17.54
CA VAL A 228 -4.29 4.01 17.34
C VAL A 228 -4.88 5.20 18.09
N GLY A 229 -4.04 5.94 18.82
CA GLY A 229 -4.47 7.05 19.69
C GLY A 229 -4.51 8.43 19.02
N THR A 230 -5.23 9.36 19.65
CA THR A 230 -5.34 10.78 19.23
C THR A 230 -4.01 11.55 19.21
N GLY A 231 -2.94 11.00 19.80
CA GLY A 231 -1.61 11.59 19.70
C GLY A 231 -0.94 11.37 18.34
N THR A 232 -1.50 10.49 17.50
CA THR A 232 -1.05 10.18 16.15
C THR A 232 -1.68 11.13 15.14
N VAL A 233 -0.91 11.59 14.16
CA VAL A 233 -1.40 12.41 13.05
C VAL A 233 -1.48 11.55 11.80
N ILE A 234 -2.66 11.44 11.20
CA ILE A 234 -2.89 10.76 9.92
C ILE A 234 -3.64 11.71 9.00
N GLU A 235 -2.95 12.24 7.99
CA GLU A 235 -3.53 13.25 7.10
C GLU A 235 -3.06 13.07 5.65
N ASN A 236 -3.90 13.26 4.64
CA ASN A 236 -3.50 13.15 3.22
C ASN A 236 -2.96 11.73 2.91
N VAL A 237 -3.86 10.74 2.97
CA VAL A 237 -3.56 9.33 2.69
C VAL A 237 -4.31 8.90 1.43
N GLU A 238 -3.62 8.20 0.53
CA GLU A 238 -4.22 7.50 -0.60
C GLU A 238 -4.01 5.99 -0.43
N VAL A 239 -5.06 5.21 -0.65
CA VAL A 239 -5.01 3.75 -0.80
C VAL A 239 -5.56 3.39 -2.19
N VAL A 240 -4.83 2.58 -2.95
CA VAL A 240 -5.22 2.14 -4.30
C VAL A 240 -5.07 0.64 -4.46
N ALA A 241 -6.07 -0.02 -5.06
CA ALA A 241 -6.00 -1.43 -5.44
C ALA A 241 -5.62 -2.35 -4.27
N ASN A 242 -6.28 -2.18 -3.12
CA ASN A 242 -6.09 -3.12 -2.02
C ASN A 242 -6.99 -4.33 -2.27
N GLN A 243 -6.51 -5.56 -2.09
CA GLN A 243 -7.33 -6.77 -2.34
C GLN A 243 -8.44 -6.97 -1.31
N ASP A 244 -8.23 -6.41 -0.13
CA ASP A 244 -9.15 -6.41 0.98
C ASP A 244 -9.56 -4.95 1.24
N ASP A 245 -9.69 -4.55 2.50
CA ASP A 245 -10.20 -3.21 2.78
C ASP A 245 -9.22 -2.09 2.44
N GLY A 246 -9.77 -0.94 2.07
CA GLY A 246 -8.98 0.26 1.83
C GLY A 246 -8.31 0.74 3.11
N ILE A 247 -9.12 1.19 4.07
CA ILE A 247 -8.69 1.57 5.41
C ILE A 247 -9.61 0.88 6.40
N GLU A 248 -9.01 0.18 7.37
CA GLU A 248 -9.76 -0.49 8.42
C GLU A 248 -9.28 -0.04 9.80
N TRP A 249 -10.24 0.23 10.69
CA TRP A 249 -9.98 0.59 12.08
C TRP A 249 -10.42 -0.52 13.02
N PHE A 250 -9.50 -1.00 13.86
CA PHE A 250 -9.83 -1.87 14.98
C PHE A 250 -9.75 -1.09 16.29
N GLY A 251 -10.85 -0.47 16.68
CA GLY A 251 -10.94 0.41 17.84
C GLY A 251 -10.01 1.63 17.76
N GLY A 252 -9.61 2.16 18.92
CA GLY A 252 -8.76 3.33 19.02
C GLY A 252 -9.51 4.66 18.95
N THR A 253 -8.77 5.76 18.89
CA THR A 253 -9.29 7.13 19.01
C THR A 253 -8.70 8.10 17.98
N VAL A 254 -7.86 7.61 17.06
CA VAL A 254 -7.17 8.43 16.07
C VAL A 254 -8.14 9.18 15.16
N ASN A 255 -7.80 10.42 14.80
CA ASN A 255 -8.52 11.15 13.76
C ASN A 255 -7.76 11.03 12.44
N VAL A 256 -8.50 10.96 11.34
CA VAL A 256 -7.97 10.96 9.97
C VAL A 256 -8.55 12.15 9.22
N THR A 257 -7.72 12.86 8.45
CA THR A 257 -8.18 13.98 7.62
C THR A 257 -7.65 13.86 6.21
N ASN A 258 -8.48 14.06 5.18
CA ASN A 258 -8.08 13.89 3.78
C ASN A 258 -7.59 12.46 3.50
N ALA A 259 -8.52 11.53 3.30
CA ALA A 259 -8.18 10.19 2.82
C ALA A 259 -8.93 9.84 1.55
N ILE A 260 -8.26 9.15 0.62
CA ILE A 260 -8.88 8.61 -0.59
C ILE A 260 -8.60 7.12 -0.70
N VAL A 261 -9.65 6.36 -0.97
CA VAL A 261 -9.59 4.93 -1.28
C VAL A 261 -10.09 4.72 -2.69
N TRP A 262 -9.31 4.04 -3.52
CA TRP A 262 -9.67 3.71 -4.89
C TRP A 262 -9.47 2.22 -5.18
N GLY A 263 -10.58 1.53 -5.45
CA GLY A 263 -10.57 0.13 -5.86
C GLY A 263 -10.14 -0.81 -4.74
N ALA A 264 -10.77 -0.71 -3.57
CA ALA A 264 -10.68 -1.77 -2.56
C ALA A 264 -11.35 -3.05 -3.09
N GLY A 265 -10.82 -4.20 -2.72
CA GLY A 265 -11.26 -5.51 -3.20
C GLY A 265 -12.37 -6.10 -2.34
N ASP A 266 -12.54 -5.58 -1.13
CA ASP A 266 -13.69 -5.79 -0.25
C ASP A 266 -14.27 -4.41 0.14
N ASP A 267 -14.14 -3.97 1.40
CA ASP A 267 -14.75 -2.71 1.85
C ASP A 267 -13.80 -1.52 1.71
N ALA A 268 -14.32 -0.41 1.19
CA ALA A 268 -13.47 0.76 1.00
C ALA A 268 -13.02 1.37 2.35
N LEU A 269 -13.96 1.43 3.30
CA LEU A 269 -13.73 1.89 4.67
C LEU A 269 -14.46 0.94 5.59
N ASP A 270 -13.74 0.24 6.46
CA ASP A 270 -14.33 -0.65 7.46
C ASP A 270 -13.93 -0.21 8.88
N THR A 271 -14.85 -0.32 9.82
CA THR A 271 -14.59 0.01 11.21
C THR A 271 -15.13 -1.06 12.12
N ASP A 272 -14.31 -1.36 13.12
CA ASP A 272 -14.51 -2.49 13.96
C ASP A 272 -14.14 -2.13 15.41
N GLN A 273 -14.64 -2.90 16.37
CA GLN A 273 -14.27 -2.78 17.80
C GLN A 273 -14.36 -1.35 18.40
N ALA A 274 -15.37 -0.58 18.00
CA ALA A 274 -15.71 0.73 18.56
C ALA A 274 -14.61 1.80 18.46
N TRP A 275 -14.07 2.01 17.26
CA TRP A 275 -13.27 3.21 16.98
C TRP A 275 -14.03 4.48 17.38
N ALA A 276 -13.33 5.41 18.02
CA ALA A 276 -13.90 6.62 18.64
C ALA A 276 -13.35 7.92 18.05
N GLY A 277 -12.83 7.86 16.82
CA GLY A 277 -12.23 9.00 16.14
C GLY A 277 -13.17 9.72 15.18
N THR A 278 -12.59 10.61 14.38
CA THR A 278 -13.24 11.27 13.25
C THR A 278 -12.44 11.03 11.99
N MET A 279 -13.11 10.66 10.89
CA MET A 279 -12.60 10.86 9.53
C MET A 279 -13.28 12.09 8.93
N ASP A 280 -12.50 13.07 8.51
CA ASP A 280 -12.98 14.30 7.88
C ASP A 280 -12.38 14.46 6.48
N ASN A 281 -13.21 14.82 5.52
CA ASN A 281 -12.88 14.99 4.10
C ASN A 281 -12.32 13.70 3.48
N PHE A 282 -13.17 12.90 2.86
CA PHE A 282 -12.74 11.63 2.27
C PHE A 282 -13.40 11.30 0.95
N ILE A 283 -12.67 10.59 0.09
CA ILE A 283 -13.18 10.11 -1.20
C ILE A 283 -13.09 8.58 -1.24
N VAL A 284 -14.17 7.93 -1.63
CA VAL A 284 -14.18 6.51 -2.01
C VAL A 284 -14.51 6.41 -3.49
N ILE A 285 -13.72 5.62 -4.21
CA ILE A 285 -13.93 5.26 -5.60
C ILE A 285 -13.97 3.74 -5.67
N ALA A 286 -15.16 3.16 -5.67
CA ALA A 286 -15.32 1.71 -5.76
C ALA A 286 -14.70 1.16 -7.05
N GLY A 287 -14.08 0.00 -6.94
CA GLY A 287 -13.67 -0.85 -8.06
C GLY A 287 -14.70 -1.95 -8.30
N GLY A 288 -14.47 -2.76 -9.33
CA GLY A 288 -15.40 -3.83 -9.71
C GLY A 288 -15.58 -4.93 -8.66
N SER A 289 -14.67 -5.03 -7.68
CA SER A 289 -14.74 -6.00 -6.57
C SER A 289 -15.21 -5.39 -5.25
N THR A 290 -15.24 -4.05 -5.12
CA THR A 290 -15.59 -3.39 -3.85
C THR A 290 -16.99 -3.80 -3.40
N ASP A 291 -17.13 -4.29 -2.18
CA ASP A 291 -18.41 -4.71 -1.60
C ASP A 291 -19.16 -3.49 -1.07
N HIS A 292 -18.65 -2.82 -0.03
CA HIS A 292 -19.27 -1.63 0.54
C HIS A 292 -18.39 -0.39 0.40
N GLY A 293 -19.05 0.75 0.17
CA GLY A 293 -18.40 2.06 0.30
C GLY A 293 -18.00 2.37 1.74
N THR A 294 -18.78 1.87 2.71
CA THR A 294 -18.49 1.89 4.14
C THR A 294 -19.10 0.66 4.80
N GLU A 295 -18.31 -0.12 5.54
CA GLU A 295 -18.80 -1.10 6.50
C GLU A 295 -18.57 -0.57 7.92
N VAL A 296 -19.54 -0.80 8.81
CA VAL A 296 -19.43 -0.45 10.23
C VAL A 296 -19.90 -1.61 11.07
N ASP A 297 -18.94 -2.27 11.70
CA ASP A 297 -19.13 -3.24 12.75
C ASP A 297 -19.14 -2.59 14.14
N GLY A 298 -19.94 -3.20 15.01
CA GLY A 298 -20.16 -2.71 16.35
C GLY A 298 -19.06 -3.11 17.35
N PRO A 299 -19.21 -2.70 18.61
CA PRO A 299 -18.33 -3.14 19.68
C PRO A 299 -18.47 -4.65 19.96
N GLU A 300 -17.39 -5.42 19.91
CA GLU A 300 -17.40 -6.84 20.34
C GLU A 300 -17.34 -7.01 21.87
N GLY A 301 -16.76 -6.01 22.55
CA GLY A 301 -16.50 -5.99 23.98
C GLY A 301 -17.46 -5.10 24.77
N THR A 302 -17.01 -4.71 25.97
CA THR A 302 -17.81 -3.85 26.87
C THR A 302 -17.52 -2.36 26.73
N TYR A 303 -16.46 -2.00 26.00
CA TYR A 303 -16.16 -0.61 25.70
C TYR A 303 -17.10 -0.14 24.59
N LEU A 304 -17.92 0.87 24.87
CA LEU A 304 -18.87 1.39 23.89
C LEU A 304 -18.47 2.82 23.55
N ASP A 305 -18.04 3.02 22.32
CA ASP A 305 -17.85 4.35 21.73
C ASP A 305 -18.42 4.40 20.30
N ALA A 306 -18.36 5.57 19.69
CA ALA A 306 -18.82 5.79 18.32
C ALA A 306 -17.86 6.75 17.60
N HIS A 307 -17.64 6.52 16.31
CA HIS A 307 -16.84 7.41 15.48
C HIS A 307 -17.72 8.35 14.64
N THR A 308 -17.07 9.27 13.94
CA THR A 308 -17.72 10.18 12.99
C THR A 308 -17.05 10.09 11.63
N LEU A 309 -17.82 9.86 10.57
CA LEU A 309 -17.42 10.06 9.19
C LEU A 309 -18.10 11.33 8.68
N ARG A 310 -17.33 12.31 8.19
CA ARG A 310 -17.90 13.56 7.70
C ARG A 310 -17.27 14.07 6.41
N ASN A 311 -18.08 14.81 5.65
CA ASN A 311 -17.66 15.50 4.42
C ASN A 311 -17.06 14.52 3.40
N GLY A 312 -17.75 13.41 3.16
CA GLY A 312 -17.28 12.32 2.30
C GLY A 312 -18.00 12.27 0.96
N SER A 313 -17.30 11.91 -0.11
CA SER A 313 -17.91 11.58 -1.40
C SER A 313 -17.60 10.15 -1.78
N ILE A 314 -18.62 9.33 -2.02
CA ILE A 314 -18.51 7.91 -2.32
C ILE A 314 -19.07 7.65 -3.72
N LYS A 315 -18.19 7.24 -4.63
CA LYS A 315 -18.54 6.84 -6.00
C LYS A 315 -18.61 5.32 -6.07
N GLY A 316 -19.80 4.80 -6.35
CA GLY A 316 -20.05 3.38 -6.53
C GLY A 316 -19.55 2.82 -7.86
N ASP A 317 -19.58 1.49 -7.94
CA ASP A 317 -19.41 0.66 -9.13
C ASP A 317 -20.55 -0.38 -9.20
N VAL A 318 -20.57 -1.26 -10.20
CA VAL A 318 -21.72 -2.13 -10.49
C VAL A 318 -22.04 -3.14 -9.40
N ASN A 319 -21.07 -3.49 -8.56
CA ASN A 319 -21.23 -4.48 -7.50
C ASN A 319 -21.28 -3.88 -6.10
N SER A 320 -21.01 -2.58 -5.95
CA SER A 320 -20.84 -1.97 -4.64
C SER A 320 -22.16 -1.51 -4.01
N GLU A 321 -22.23 -1.56 -2.70
CA GLU A 321 -23.26 -0.96 -1.85
C GLU A 321 -22.76 0.35 -1.23
N LEU A 322 -23.69 1.23 -0.83
CA LEU A 322 -23.35 2.50 -0.19
C LEU A 322 -22.73 2.24 1.18
N GLY A 323 -23.27 1.27 1.91
CA GLY A 323 -22.72 0.78 3.16
C GLY A 323 -23.63 -0.17 3.95
N ASP A 324 -23.02 -1.06 4.72
CA ASP A 324 -23.71 -1.91 5.71
C ASP A 324 -23.31 -1.49 7.14
N PHE A 325 -24.29 -1.48 8.03
CA PHE A 325 -24.15 -1.06 9.43
C PHE A 325 -24.67 -2.19 10.31
N ARG A 326 -23.76 -3.03 10.79
CA ARG A 326 -24.09 -4.34 11.38
C ARG A 326 -23.44 -4.55 12.75
N ASP A 327 -23.75 -5.68 13.37
CA ASP A 327 -23.18 -6.14 14.65
C ASP A 327 -23.17 -5.12 15.81
N GLY A 328 -24.20 -4.27 15.88
CA GLY A 328 -24.32 -3.25 16.91
C GLY A 328 -23.58 -1.96 16.57
N ALA A 329 -23.49 -1.62 15.29
CA ALA A 329 -22.89 -0.41 14.73
C ALA A 329 -23.19 0.86 15.55
N ARG A 330 -22.16 1.70 15.72
CA ARG A 330 -22.24 2.99 16.41
C ARG A 330 -21.37 4.02 15.68
N ALA A 331 -22.02 4.92 14.96
CA ALA A 331 -21.34 5.93 14.16
C ALA A 331 -22.23 7.16 13.94
N THR A 332 -21.60 8.27 13.57
CA THR A 332 -22.28 9.44 13.00
C THR A 332 -21.77 9.67 11.59
N LEU A 333 -22.67 9.63 10.61
CA LEU A 333 -22.38 9.98 9.22
C LEU A 333 -23.02 11.33 8.90
N GLU A 334 -22.20 12.32 8.53
CA GLU A 334 -22.68 13.66 8.20
C GLU A 334 -22.09 14.23 6.91
N ASN A 335 -22.92 14.89 6.09
CA ASN A 335 -22.49 15.55 4.85
C ASN A 335 -21.85 14.60 3.83
N ILE A 336 -22.45 13.41 3.64
CA ILE A 336 -21.94 12.41 2.69
C ILE A 336 -22.70 12.49 1.37
N TYR A 337 -21.97 12.46 0.26
CA TYR A 337 -22.52 12.42 -1.10
C TYR A 337 -22.23 11.08 -1.78
N TYR A 338 -23.28 10.40 -2.23
CA TYR A 338 -23.22 9.11 -2.92
C TYR A 338 -23.59 9.27 -4.39
N PHE A 339 -22.89 8.61 -5.31
CA PHE A 339 -23.27 8.62 -6.73
C PHE A 339 -22.71 7.41 -7.46
N ASN A 340 -23.24 7.14 -8.65
CA ASN A 340 -22.82 6.04 -9.53
C ASN A 340 -23.06 4.62 -8.96
N PHE A 341 -24.03 4.47 -8.07
CA PHE A 341 -24.47 3.17 -7.56
C PHE A 341 -25.53 2.52 -8.46
N PRO A 342 -25.61 1.18 -8.51
CA PRO A 342 -26.63 0.45 -9.27
C PRO A 342 -28.02 0.62 -8.64
N ASP A 343 -29.05 0.15 -9.34
CA ASP A 343 -30.41 0.05 -8.81
C ASP A 343 -30.53 -1.21 -7.93
N PRO A 344 -30.83 -1.09 -6.62
CA PRO A 344 -30.97 -2.24 -5.70
C PRO A 344 -32.01 -3.25 -6.12
N ALA A 345 -32.97 -2.90 -6.97
CA ALA A 345 -33.95 -3.84 -7.50
C ALA A 345 -33.35 -4.87 -8.49
N THR A 346 -32.13 -4.65 -8.99
CA THR A 346 -31.50 -5.51 -10.01
C THR A 346 -30.95 -6.79 -9.40
N ASP A 347 -30.11 -6.67 -8.38
CA ASP A 347 -29.36 -7.77 -7.76
C ASP A 347 -29.16 -7.60 -6.24
N GLY A 348 -29.69 -6.52 -5.65
CA GLY A 348 -29.53 -6.20 -4.24
C GLY A 348 -28.44 -5.15 -3.95
N ARG A 349 -27.58 -4.81 -4.92
CA ARG A 349 -26.47 -3.87 -4.73
C ARG A 349 -26.90 -2.41 -4.75
N GLY A 350 -26.04 -1.51 -4.28
CA GLY A 350 -26.27 -0.06 -4.35
C GLY A 350 -27.26 0.45 -3.32
N ASP A 351 -27.41 -0.22 -2.18
CA ASP A 351 -28.22 0.22 -1.05
C ASP A 351 -27.36 0.58 0.18
N LEU A 352 -28.01 1.21 1.16
CA LEU A 352 -27.49 1.45 2.50
C LEU A 352 -28.39 0.69 3.47
N SER A 353 -27.81 -0.24 4.22
CA SER A 353 -28.52 -1.18 5.07
C SER A 353 -28.17 -0.97 6.56
N ILE A 354 -29.11 -1.33 7.43
CA ILE A 354 -28.84 -1.47 8.87
C ILE A 354 -29.19 -2.92 9.19
N SER A 355 -28.20 -3.68 9.61
CA SER A 355 -28.28 -5.12 9.73
C SER A 355 -28.23 -5.54 11.20
N GLY A 356 -29.24 -6.30 11.63
CA GLY A 356 -29.29 -6.84 12.99
C GLY A 356 -29.96 -5.94 14.02
N VAL A 357 -30.52 -6.59 15.04
CA VAL A 357 -31.39 -5.94 16.05
C VAL A 357 -30.68 -4.92 16.92
N ASP A 358 -29.37 -5.09 17.13
CA ASP A 358 -28.58 -4.18 17.97
C ASP A 358 -28.23 -2.90 17.20
N SER A 359 -27.87 -2.99 15.92
CA SER A 359 -27.68 -1.82 15.04
C SER A 359 -28.98 -1.04 14.85
N GLU A 360 -30.10 -1.74 14.63
CA GLU A 360 -31.43 -1.12 14.59
C GLU A 360 -31.76 -0.38 15.90
N ALA A 361 -31.44 -0.97 17.05
CA ALA A 361 -31.66 -0.34 18.35
C ALA A 361 -30.78 0.91 18.55
N ASN A 362 -29.52 0.85 18.11
CA ASN A 362 -28.59 1.99 18.14
C ASN A 362 -29.03 3.12 17.22
N PHE A 363 -29.62 2.81 16.07
CA PHE A 363 -30.22 3.83 15.21
C PHE A 363 -31.40 4.53 15.88
N VAL A 364 -32.26 3.77 16.57
CA VAL A 364 -33.41 4.32 17.32
C VAL A 364 -32.96 5.15 18.53
N SER A 365 -31.88 4.77 19.22
CA SER A 365 -31.34 5.52 20.35
C SER A 365 -30.53 6.75 19.94
N GLY A 366 -30.06 6.81 18.69
CA GLY A 366 -29.18 7.84 18.15
C GLY A 366 -27.68 7.58 18.37
N ASP A 367 -27.32 6.36 18.79
CA ASP A 367 -25.92 5.90 18.86
C ASP A 367 -25.35 5.58 17.46
N LEU A 368 -26.23 5.20 16.53
CA LEU A 368 -25.99 5.24 15.08
C LEU A 368 -26.84 6.36 14.49
N SER A 369 -26.25 7.27 13.71
CA SER A 369 -27.00 8.41 13.17
C SER A 369 -26.49 8.87 11.81
N PHE A 370 -27.43 9.36 11.01
CA PHE A 370 -27.20 9.88 9.67
C PHE A 370 -27.73 11.31 9.56
N SER A 371 -27.00 12.19 8.88
CA SER A 371 -27.48 13.54 8.63
C SER A 371 -26.92 14.15 7.37
N ASN A 372 -27.77 14.91 6.67
CA ASN A 372 -27.38 15.65 5.47
C ASN A 372 -26.73 14.76 4.40
N LEU A 373 -27.32 13.58 4.16
CA LEU A 373 -26.89 12.70 3.08
C LEU A 373 -27.46 13.20 1.74
N GLN A 374 -26.66 13.13 0.69
CA GLN A 374 -27.10 13.38 -0.67
C GLN A 374 -26.75 12.19 -1.55
N VAL A 375 -27.59 11.89 -2.53
CA VAL A 375 -27.36 10.84 -3.50
C VAL A 375 -27.74 11.31 -4.90
N THR A 376 -27.07 10.82 -5.94
CA THR A 376 -27.61 10.86 -7.31
C THR A 376 -28.13 9.49 -7.68
N LEU A 377 -29.45 9.34 -7.76
CA LEU A 377 -30.10 8.06 -8.04
C LEU A 377 -30.17 7.72 -9.54
N PRO A 378 -30.15 6.42 -9.90
CA PRO A 378 -30.53 5.98 -11.23
C PRO A 378 -31.97 6.37 -11.58
N ALA A 379 -32.25 6.53 -12.89
CA ALA A 379 -33.56 6.96 -13.35
C ALA A 379 -34.68 5.99 -12.93
N GLY A 380 -35.63 6.47 -12.13
CA GLY A 380 -36.79 5.69 -11.67
C GLY A 380 -36.61 5.02 -10.31
N VAL A 381 -35.40 5.06 -9.74
CA VAL A 381 -35.11 4.62 -8.37
C VAL A 381 -35.58 5.70 -7.39
N VAL A 382 -36.11 5.30 -6.24
CA VAL A 382 -36.50 6.22 -5.16
C VAL A 382 -35.65 5.99 -3.91
N LEU A 383 -35.57 7.02 -3.04
CA LEU A 383 -34.72 6.97 -1.84
C LEU A 383 -34.97 5.75 -0.96
N SER A 384 -36.22 5.34 -0.74
CA SER A 384 -36.56 4.17 0.09
C SER A 384 -36.10 2.82 -0.49
N ASP A 385 -35.77 2.78 -1.79
CA ASP A 385 -35.20 1.60 -2.42
C ASP A 385 -33.69 1.51 -2.20
N VAL A 386 -33.02 2.62 -1.90
CA VAL A 386 -31.58 2.70 -1.62
C VAL A 386 -31.31 2.75 -0.12
N PHE A 387 -31.96 3.65 0.60
CA PHE A 387 -31.77 3.86 2.03
C PHE A 387 -32.78 3.02 2.83
N LYS A 388 -32.34 1.86 3.31
CA LYS A 388 -33.18 0.88 4.02
C LYS A 388 -33.39 1.28 5.49
N GLY A 389 -34.29 0.58 6.17
CA GLY A 389 -34.49 0.78 7.62
C GLY A 389 -35.05 2.16 8.03
N GLY A 390 -35.58 2.94 7.07
CA GLY A 390 -36.07 4.30 7.32
C GLY A 390 -34.97 5.37 7.32
N THR A 391 -33.76 5.04 6.87
CA THR A 391 -32.65 5.99 6.74
C THR A 391 -32.88 7.01 5.62
N ASP A 392 -33.83 6.76 4.72
CA ASP A 392 -34.19 7.63 3.59
C ASP A 392 -34.59 9.04 4.02
N VAL A 393 -35.12 9.21 5.24
CA VAL A 393 -35.49 10.52 5.80
C VAL A 393 -34.30 11.44 6.06
N HIS A 394 -33.08 10.90 6.08
CA HIS A 394 -31.83 11.62 6.28
C HIS A 394 -31.12 11.96 4.96
N ALA A 395 -31.68 11.51 3.83
CA ALA A 395 -31.11 11.63 2.50
C ALA A 395 -31.95 12.51 1.56
N THR A 396 -31.30 13.10 0.57
CA THR A 396 -31.95 13.82 -0.53
C THR A 396 -31.35 13.41 -1.86
N ASP A 397 -32.22 13.14 -2.85
CA ASP A 397 -31.77 12.90 -4.23
C ASP A 397 -31.46 14.25 -4.91
N VAL A 398 -30.29 14.32 -5.53
CA VAL A 398 -29.76 15.50 -6.23
C VAL A 398 -29.27 15.09 -7.61
N ALA A 399 -29.41 15.99 -8.59
CA ALA A 399 -28.84 15.77 -9.91
C ALA A 399 -27.30 15.68 -9.83
N ALA A 400 -26.69 14.90 -10.73
CA ALA A 400 -25.24 14.76 -10.80
C ALA A 400 -24.54 16.13 -10.83
N GLY A 401 -23.59 16.34 -9.91
CA GLY A 401 -22.82 17.58 -9.76
C GLY A 401 -23.60 18.75 -9.15
N ALA A 402 -24.83 18.53 -8.65
CA ALA A 402 -25.62 19.51 -7.91
C ALA A 402 -25.55 19.30 -6.39
N ASN A 403 -24.71 18.39 -5.92
CA ASN A 403 -24.47 18.17 -4.50
C ASN A 403 -23.93 19.45 -3.84
N THR A 404 -24.35 19.65 -2.60
CA THR A 404 -23.90 20.72 -1.70
C THR A 404 -23.13 20.19 -0.50
N VAL A 405 -22.99 18.87 -0.42
CA VAL A 405 -22.21 18.12 0.57
C VAL A 405 -21.21 17.23 -0.16
N GLY A 406 -20.33 16.59 0.60
CA GLY A 406 -19.28 15.73 0.09
C GLY A 406 -17.89 16.31 0.31
N ALA A 407 -16.91 15.61 -0.26
CA ALA A 407 -15.50 15.92 -0.12
C ALA A 407 -15.07 17.20 -0.83
N ASP A 408 -14.16 17.95 -0.21
CA ASP A 408 -13.33 18.93 -0.90
C ASP A 408 -12.20 18.19 -1.62
N LYS A 409 -12.41 17.94 -2.91
CA LYS A 409 -11.43 17.21 -3.72
C LYS A 409 -10.08 17.92 -3.86
N SER A 410 -10.00 19.22 -3.58
CA SER A 410 -8.78 20.00 -3.76
C SER A 410 -7.62 19.51 -2.88
N ALA A 411 -7.93 18.84 -1.77
CA ALA A 411 -6.96 18.19 -0.90
C ALA A 411 -6.22 17.01 -1.56
N PHE A 412 -6.77 16.43 -2.63
CA PHE A 412 -6.23 15.22 -3.28
C PHE A 412 -5.55 15.50 -4.63
N VAL A 413 -5.62 16.74 -5.13
CA VAL A 413 -5.10 17.12 -6.45
C VAL A 413 -3.58 17.31 -6.40
N GLY A 414 -2.89 16.75 -7.40
CA GLY A 414 -1.48 16.98 -7.67
C GLY A 414 -0.50 16.04 -6.98
N TRP A 415 -0.97 15.13 -6.10
CA TRP A 415 -0.10 14.21 -5.35
C TRP A 415 -0.57 12.76 -5.35
N THR A 416 -1.84 12.52 -5.65
CA THR A 416 -2.44 11.18 -5.68
C THR A 416 -2.31 10.54 -7.06
N MET A 417 -2.21 9.22 -7.11
CA MET A 417 -2.34 8.44 -8.34
C MET A 417 -3.74 8.58 -8.94
N SER A 418 -4.76 8.66 -8.08
CA SER A 418 -6.15 8.89 -8.43
C SER A 418 -6.33 10.18 -9.25
N ASP A 419 -5.71 11.29 -8.82
CA ASP A 419 -5.71 12.55 -9.60
C ASP A 419 -4.92 12.42 -10.90
N ALA A 420 -3.72 11.84 -10.86
CA ALA A 420 -2.88 11.65 -12.03
C ALA A 420 -3.58 10.81 -13.14
N ARG A 421 -4.48 9.91 -12.74
CA ARG A 421 -5.31 9.07 -13.62
C ARG A 421 -6.72 9.62 -13.87
N GLY A 422 -7.00 10.86 -13.45
CA GLY A 422 -8.24 11.58 -13.73
C GLY A 422 -9.47 11.08 -12.98
N GLN A 423 -9.30 10.28 -11.93
CA GLN A 423 -10.42 9.70 -11.16
C GLN A 423 -11.20 10.75 -10.35
N LEU A 424 -10.62 11.92 -10.11
CA LEU A 424 -11.24 13.03 -9.39
C LEU A 424 -12.12 13.95 -10.27
N THR A 425 -12.30 13.61 -11.56
CA THR A 425 -13.01 14.48 -12.52
C THR A 425 -14.47 14.72 -12.11
N ASP A 426 -15.13 13.70 -11.55
CA ASP A 426 -16.57 13.72 -11.25
C ASP A 426 -16.94 14.31 -9.89
N PHE A 427 -15.93 14.71 -9.09
CA PHE A 427 -16.10 15.17 -7.70
C PHE A 427 -16.24 16.69 -7.57
#